data_AF-A0A078GMF2-F1
#
_entry.id   AF-A0A078GMF2-F1
#
_cell.length_a   1.000
_cell.length_b   1.000
_cell.length_c   1.000
_cell.angle_alpha   90.00
_cell.angle_beta   90.00
_cell.angle_gamma   90.00
#
_symmetry.space_group_name_H-M   'P 1'
#
loop_
_entity.id
_entity.type
_entity.pdbx_description
1 polymer ?
#
loop_
_entity_poly.entity_id
_entity_poly.type
_entity_poly.pdbx_seq_one_letter_code
_entity_poly.pdbx_strand_id
1 'polypeptide(L)'
;MTNTKRTEQPVYISCVDEVRYSFVSHLSDALRREGISVFVDSDDLLSKEAQEKVEGARVCVMVLPGNGRVCLEKLGKVLNSQRDIDQVVVPVLYGDSQWYDEWLDELHLRGFSAVYQSSFNFKFFLFNV
;
A
#
# COMPACT_ATOMS: atom_id res chain seq x y z
N MET A 1 -13.12 -2.75 34.38
CA MET A 1 -12.97 -3.58 33.17
C MET A 1 -13.33 -2.71 31.96
N THR A 2 -12.40 -1.90 31.48
CA THR A 2 -12.61 -1.16 30.22
C THR A 2 -12.39 -2.15 29.09
N ASN A 3 -13.48 -2.64 28.51
CA ASN A 3 -13.46 -3.35 27.24
C ASN A 3 -13.12 -2.34 26.15
N THR A 4 -11.85 -1.99 26.03
CA THR A 4 -11.32 -1.28 24.87
C THR A 4 -11.36 -2.25 23.71
N LYS A 5 -12.45 -2.21 22.94
CA LYS A 5 -12.43 -2.70 21.56
C LYS A 5 -11.25 -2.00 20.89
N ARG A 6 -10.12 -2.71 20.74
CA ARG A 6 -9.07 -2.26 19.81
C ARG A 6 -9.78 -2.14 18.48
N THR A 7 -10.00 -0.93 18.02
CA THR A 7 -10.44 -0.69 16.65
C THR A 7 -9.29 -1.20 15.79
N GLU A 8 -9.46 -2.39 15.22
CA GLU A 8 -8.51 -2.94 14.25
C GLU A 8 -8.36 -1.90 13.14
N GLN A 9 -7.24 -1.19 13.14
CA GLN A 9 -6.95 -0.19 12.12
C GLN A 9 -6.69 -0.96 10.82
N PRO A 10 -7.53 -0.79 9.79
CA PRO A 10 -7.39 -1.56 8.58
C PRO A 10 -6.08 -1.20 7.87
N VAL A 11 -5.47 -2.19 7.21
CA VAL A 11 -4.47 -1.94 6.18
C VAL A 11 -5.19 -1.33 4.99
N TYR A 12 -4.71 -0.18 4.54
CA TYR A 12 -5.17 0.45 3.31
C TYR A 12 -4.28 -0.03 2.16
N ILE A 13 -4.86 -0.56 1.10
CA ILE A 13 -4.14 -0.97 -0.12
C ILE A 13 -4.62 -0.07 -1.27
N SER A 14 -3.72 0.74 -1.80
CA SER A 14 -3.94 1.46 -3.05
C SER A 14 -3.40 0.63 -4.21
N CYS A 15 -4.17 0.54 -5.29
CA CYS A 15 -3.77 -0.08 -6.53
C CYS A 15 -4.42 0.62 -7.73
N VAL A 16 -4.11 0.14 -8.92
CA VAL A 16 -4.88 0.44 -10.15
C VAL A 16 -5.84 -0.71 -10.43
N ASP A 17 -6.85 -0.46 -11.26
CA ASP A 17 -7.88 -1.45 -11.56
C ASP A 17 -7.32 -2.73 -12.21
N GLU A 18 -6.28 -2.61 -13.04
CA GLU A 18 -5.66 -3.73 -13.76
C GLU A 18 -5.14 -4.84 -12.84
N VAL A 19 -4.71 -4.48 -11.62
CA VAL A 19 -4.12 -5.44 -10.66
C VAL A 19 -5.06 -5.77 -9.50
N ARG A 20 -6.22 -5.09 -9.42
CA ARG A 20 -7.19 -5.20 -8.32
C ARG A 20 -7.69 -6.63 -8.12
N TYR A 21 -8.11 -7.27 -9.21
CA TYR A 21 -8.73 -8.60 -9.17
C TYR A 21 -7.74 -9.76 -9.38
N SER A 22 -6.45 -9.45 -9.55
CA SER A 22 -5.37 -10.44 -9.70
C SER A 22 -4.45 -10.43 -8.48
N PHE A 23 -3.33 -9.70 -8.54
CA PHE A 23 -2.36 -9.66 -7.45
C PHE A 23 -2.95 -9.14 -6.14
N VAL A 24 -3.74 -8.06 -6.20
CA VAL A 24 -4.26 -7.39 -5.00
C VAL A 24 -5.36 -8.19 -4.31
N SER A 25 -6.17 -8.94 -5.06
CA SER A 25 -7.18 -9.82 -4.47
C SER A 25 -6.53 -10.92 -3.63
N HIS A 26 -5.46 -11.55 -4.15
CA HIS A 26 -4.67 -12.53 -3.41
C HIS A 26 -3.98 -11.92 -2.17
N LEU A 27 -3.40 -10.72 -2.29
CA LEU A 27 -2.79 -10.01 -1.17
C LEU A 27 -3.81 -9.69 -0.06
N SER A 28 -4.97 -9.15 -0.44
CA SER A 28 -6.08 -8.85 0.48
C SER A 28 -6.57 -10.12 1.18
N ASP A 29 -6.77 -11.21 0.44
CA ASP A 29 -7.22 -12.47 1.03
C ASP A 29 -6.20 -13.07 1.98
N ALA A 30 -4.90 -13.01 1.66
CA ALA A 30 -3.84 -13.48 2.55
C ALA A 30 -3.82 -12.69 3.87
N LEU A 31 -3.91 -11.36 3.81
CA LEU A 31 -3.99 -10.52 5.01
C LEU A 31 -5.25 -10.82 5.84
N ARG A 32 -6.40 -11.00 5.18
CA ARG A 32 -7.66 -11.34 5.86
C ARG A 32 -7.61 -12.70 6.55
N ARG A 33 -6.92 -13.69 5.97
CA ARG A 33 -6.72 -15.01 6.60
C ARG A 33 -5.90 -14.91 7.89
N GLU A 34 -5.01 -13.94 7.99
CA GLU A 34 -4.25 -13.61 9.21
C GLU A 34 -5.05 -12.72 10.20
N GLY A 35 -6.34 -12.48 9.95
CA GLY A 35 -7.20 -11.66 10.81
C GLY A 35 -6.94 -10.15 10.67
N ILE A 36 -6.29 -9.71 9.59
CA ILE A 36 -6.02 -8.30 9.34
C ILE A 36 -7.18 -7.70 8.53
N SER A 37 -7.78 -6.64 9.04
CA SER A 37 -8.78 -5.87 8.30
C SER A 37 -8.13 -5.12 7.13
N VAL A 38 -8.72 -5.19 5.94
CA VAL A 38 -8.15 -4.61 4.70
C VAL A 38 -9.20 -3.80 3.95
N PHE A 39 -8.83 -2.57 3.58
CA PHE A 39 -9.55 -1.73 2.64
C PHE A 39 -8.74 -1.63 1.34
N VAL A 40 -9.35 -2.00 0.21
CA VAL A 40 -8.72 -1.93 -1.12
C VAL A 40 -9.34 -0.78 -1.89
N ASP A 41 -8.49 0.10 -2.41
CA ASP A 41 -8.84 1.25 -3.21
C ASP A 41 -8.14 1.19 -4.56
N SER A 42 -8.92 1.10 -5.63
CA SER A 42 -8.44 1.10 -7.01
C SER A 42 -8.80 2.37 -7.77
N ASP A 43 -9.35 3.38 -7.09
CA ASP A 43 -9.74 4.62 -7.74
C ASP A 43 -8.48 5.45 -8.03
N ASP A 44 -8.42 6.06 -9.22
CA ASP A 44 -7.31 6.93 -9.62
C ASP A 44 -7.13 8.13 -8.69
N LEU A 45 -8.23 8.58 -8.08
CA LEU A 45 -8.28 9.72 -7.17
C LEU A 45 -8.63 9.26 -5.76
N LEU A 46 -7.97 9.84 -4.77
CA LEU A 46 -8.41 9.71 -3.38
C LEU A 46 -9.75 10.42 -3.20
N SER A 47 -10.82 9.63 -3.19
CA SER A 47 -12.13 10.09 -2.74
C SER A 47 -12.08 10.52 -1.28
N LYS A 48 -13.10 11.26 -0.83
CA LYS A 48 -13.19 11.65 0.59
C LYS A 48 -13.22 10.44 1.52
N GLU A 49 -13.93 9.38 1.12
CA GLU A 49 -13.96 8.12 1.88
C GLU A 49 -12.57 7.47 1.93
N ALA A 50 -11.87 7.39 0.80
CA ALA A 50 -10.51 6.85 0.75
C ALA A 50 -9.55 7.67 1.62
N GLN A 51 -9.68 9.00 1.63
CA GLN A 51 -8.88 9.88 2.47
C GLN A 51 -9.09 9.58 3.97
N GLU A 52 -10.33 9.41 4.42
CA GLU A 52 -10.65 9.02 5.80
C GLU A 52 -10.07 7.63 6.15
N LYS A 53 -10.04 6.69 5.18
CA LYS A 53 -9.40 5.38 5.37
C LYS A 53 -7.89 5.47 5.45
N VAL A 54 -7.26 6.31 4.63
CA VAL A 54 -5.82 6.58 4.69
C VAL A 54 -5.47 7.18 6.05
N GLU A 55 -6.18 8.21 6.51
CA GLU A 55 -5.92 8.83 7.81
C GLU A 55 -6.16 7.88 8.99
N GLY A 56 -7.10 6.93 8.86
CA GLY A 56 -7.37 5.91 9.87
C GLY A 56 -6.42 4.70 9.85
N ALA A 57 -5.64 4.51 8.79
CA ALA A 57 -4.79 3.33 8.60
C ALA A 57 -3.41 3.52 9.25
N ARG A 58 -2.89 2.48 9.91
CA ARG A 58 -1.49 2.46 10.36
C ARG A 58 -0.52 1.99 9.29
N VAL A 59 -1.01 1.26 8.29
CA VAL A 59 -0.21 0.74 7.19
C VAL A 59 -0.93 1.02 5.90
N CYS A 60 -0.24 1.69 4.98
CA CYS A 60 -0.69 1.94 3.62
C CYS A 60 0.22 1.20 2.65
N VAL A 61 -0.30 0.18 1.97
CA VAL A 61 0.40 -0.54 0.91
C VAL A 61 0.07 0.13 -0.42
N MET A 62 1.10 0.63 -1.11
CA MET A 62 0.96 1.28 -2.41
C MET A 62 1.44 0.30 -3.49
N VAL A 63 0.51 -0.35 -4.18
CA VAL A 63 0.84 -1.25 -5.30
C VAL A 63 0.99 -0.42 -6.57
N LEU A 64 2.20 -0.39 -7.11
CA LEU A 64 2.64 0.52 -8.17
C LEU A 64 3.00 -0.30 -9.42
N PRO A 65 2.11 -0.32 -10.44
CA PRO A 65 2.40 -1.00 -11.70
C PRO A 65 2.92 -0.04 -12.77
N GLY A 66 4.00 -0.44 -13.46
CA GLY A 66 4.53 0.26 -14.64
C GLY A 66 4.76 1.78 -14.43
N ASN A 67 4.94 2.56 -15.50
CA ASN A 67 4.92 4.02 -15.38
C ASN A 67 3.47 4.50 -15.28
N GLY A 68 3.12 5.16 -14.18
CA GLY A 68 1.77 5.68 -13.95
C GLY A 68 1.82 6.97 -13.15
N ARG A 69 1.68 8.12 -13.83
CA ARG A 69 1.62 9.44 -13.16
C ARG A 69 0.55 9.49 -12.06
N VAL A 70 -0.58 8.83 -12.28
CA VAL A 70 -1.70 8.74 -11.33
C VAL A 70 -1.26 8.11 -10.00
N CYS A 71 -0.50 7.02 -10.04
CA CYS A 71 0.00 6.36 -8.82
C CYS A 71 0.98 7.25 -8.04
N LEU A 72 1.80 8.04 -8.73
CA LEU A 72 2.74 8.98 -8.08
C LEU A 72 2.04 10.15 -7.40
N GLU A 73 0.98 10.68 -8.01
CA GLU A 73 0.16 11.70 -7.38
C GLU A 73 -0.55 11.16 -6.14
N LYS A 74 -1.11 9.96 -6.24
CA LYS A 74 -1.77 9.28 -5.12
C LYS A 74 -0.79 8.98 -3.98
N LEU A 75 0.41 8.50 -4.30
CA LEU A 75 1.50 8.31 -3.34
C LEU A 75 1.85 9.61 -2.61
N GLY A 76 1.95 10.73 -3.33
CA GLY A 76 2.24 12.03 -2.74
C GLY A 76 1.19 12.48 -1.72
N LYS A 77 -0.09 12.23 -2.02
CA LYS A 77 -1.20 12.54 -1.11
C LYS A 77 -1.16 11.67 0.14
N VAL A 78 -0.94 10.36 0.01
CA VAL A 78 -0.81 9.44 1.16
C VAL A 78 0.36 9.84 2.04
N LEU A 79 1.52 10.18 1.47
CA LEU A 79 2.68 10.65 2.23
C LEU A 79 2.44 11.97 2.97
N ASN A 80 1.59 12.86 2.43
CA ASN A 80 1.21 14.07 3.14
C ASN A 80 0.35 13.77 4.38
N SER A 81 -0.50 12.73 4.33
CA SER A 81 -1.26 12.25 5.49
C SER A 81 -0.40 11.58 6.56
N GLN A 82 0.79 11.09 6.20
CA GLN A 82 1.74 10.47 7.15
C GLN A 82 2.31 11.45 8.18
N ARG A 83 2.30 12.77 7.91
CA ARG A 83 3.00 13.75 8.75
C ARG A 83 2.41 13.90 10.16
N ASP A 84 1.16 13.48 10.35
CA ASP A 84 0.42 13.70 11.58
C ASP A 84 0.18 12.40 12.40
N ILE A 85 0.59 11.23 11.90
CA ILE A 85 0.27 9.91 12.46
C ILE A 85 1.46 8.94 12.27
N ASP A 86 1.71 8.02 13.21
CA ASP A 86 2.68 6.91 13.09
C ASP A 86 2.28 5.86 12.03
N GLN A 87 2.00 6.32 10.82
CA GLN A 87 1.63 5.52 9.66
C GLN A 87 2.88 5.04 8.91
N VAL A 88 2.86 3.79 8.46
CA VAL A 88 3.89 3.19 7.60
C VAL A 88 3.35 3.08 6.18
N VAL A 89 4.04 3.70 5.22
CA VAL A 89 3.74 3.51 3.80
C VAL A 89 4.70 2.47 3.23
N VAL A 90 4.17 1.46 2.52
CA VAL A 90 4.93 0.36 1.93
C VAL A 90 4.69 0.34 0.41
N PRO A 91 5.63 0.83 -0.41
CA PRO A 91 5.54 0.71 -1.86
C PRO A 91 5.81 -0.75 -2.30
N VAL A 92 4.99 -1.26 -3.20
CA VAL A 92 5.11 -2.58 -3.83
C VAL A 92 5.16 -2.38 -5.34
N LEU A 93 6.36 -2.49 -5.92
CA LEU A 93 6.56 -2.38 -7.36
C LEU A 93 6.11 -3.68 -8.04
N TYR A 94 5.08 -3.62 -8.87
CA TYR A 94 4.45 -4.79 -9.51
C TYR A 94 4.57 -4.71 -11.04
N GLY A 95 4.94 -5.82 -11.69
CA GLY A 95 5.05 -5.91 -13.15
C GLY A 95 6.49 -5.89 -13.68
N ASP A 96 6.62 -5.71 -14.99
CA ASP A 96 7.89 -5.91 -15.70
C ASP A 96 8.91 -4.81 -15.43
N SER A 97 10.18 -5.22 -15.46
CA SER A 97 11.33 -4.49 -14.94
C SER A 97 11.73 -3.20 -15.66
N GLN A 98 11.00 -2.83 -16.71
CA GLN A 98 11.40 -1.74 -17.60
C GLN A 98 11.45 -0.37 -16.91
N TRP A 99 10.75 -0.22 -15.78
CA TRP A 99 10.63 1.04 -15.05
C TRP A 99 11.16 0.96 -13.61
N TYR A 100 11.87 -0.11 -13.24
CA TYR A 100 12.32 -0.27 -11.85
C TYR A 100 13.25 0.86 -11.41
N ASP A 101 14.26 1.20 -12.22
CA ASP A 101 15.24 2.22 -11.83
C ASP A 101 14.58 3.60 -11.63
N GLU A 102 13.65 3.98 -12.53
CA GLU A 102 12.88 5.22 -12.40
C GLU A 102 12.02 5.22 -11.13
N TRP A 103 11.39 4.09 -10.79
CA TRP A 103 10.64 3.95 -9.55
C TRP A 103 11.54 4.05 -8.32
N LEU A 104 12.73 3.45 -8.36
CA LEU A 104 13.67 3.52 -7.24
C LEU A 104 14.13 4.95 -6.99
N ASP A 105 14.44 5.70 -8.05
CA ASP A 105 14.80 7.11 -7.96
C ASP A 105 13.65 7.95 -7.39
N GLU A 106 12.43 7.77 -7.89
CA GLU A 106 11.26 8.53 -7.44
C GLU A 106 10.87 8.19 -5.98
N LEU A 107 10.97 6.93 -5.58
CA LEU A 107 10.80 6.52 -4.18
C LEU A 107 11.91 7.11 -3.30
N HIS A 108 13.16 7.10 -3.77
CA HIS A 108 14.29 7.69 -3.06
C HIS A 108 14.10 9.21 -2.85
N LEU A 109 13.69 9.93 -3.89
CA LEU A 109 13.35 11.36 -3.83
C LEU A 109 12.25 11.66 -2.80
N ARG A 110 11.33 10.71 -2.59
CA ARG A 110 10.23 10.81 -1.61
C ARG A 110 10.60 10.33 -0.21
N GLY A 111 11.88 10.03 0.04
CA GLY A 111 12.39 9.67 1.36
C GLY A 111 12.25 8.20 1.71
N PHE A 112 11.89 7.33 0.76
CA PHE A 112 12.00 5.89 0.98
C PHE A 112 13.47 5.47 0.84
N SER A 113 14.12 5.12 1.96
CA SER A 113 15.50 4.61 1.92
C SER A 113 15.57 3.23 1.25
N ALA A 114 16.76 2.86 0.73
CA ALA A 114 17.03 1.56 0.14
C ALA A 114 16.74 0.35 1.07
N VAL A 115 16.45 0.57 2.36
CA VAL A 115 15.99 -0.48 3.28
C VAL A 115 14.64 -1.07 2.85
N TYR A 116 13.81 -0.32 2.13
CA TYR A 116 12.60 -0.83 1.48
C TYR A 116 12.88 -1.63 0.19
N GLN A 117 14.10 -1.53 -0.37
CA GLN A 117 14.57 -2.28 -1.55
C GLN A 117 15.20 -3.63 -1.20
N SER A 118 15.61 -3.84 0.06
CA SER A 118 15.90 -5.17 0.58
C SER A 118 14.59 -5.94 0.64
N SER A 119 14.29 -6.60 -0.49
CA SER A 119 13.22 -7.54 -0.73
C SER A 119 12.52 -7.94 0.57
N PHE A 120 11.38 -7.31 0.87
CA PHE A 120 10.36 -8.05 1.59
C PHE A 120 10.18 -9.29 0.74
N ASN A 121 10.73 -10.41 1.20
CA ASN A 121 10.48 -11.71 0.62
C ASN A 121 8.99 -11.94 0.81
N PHE A 122 8.16 -11.39 -0.10
CA PHE A 122 6.76 -11.76 -0.25
C PHE A 122 6.62 -13.26 -0.50
N LYS A 123 7.74 -13.92 -0.85
CA LYS A 123 7.93 -15.36 -0.79
C LYS A 123 7.56 -15.99 0.56
N PHE A 124 7.66 -15.29 1.69
CA PHE A 124 7.24 -15.84 2.99
C PHE A 124 5.74 -15.68 3.28
N PHE A 125 5.06 -14.73 2.62
CA PHE A 125 3.62 -14.49 2.83
C PHE A 125 2.73 -15.23 1.81
N LEU A 126 3.26 -15.57 0.62
CA LEU A 126 2.46 -16.18 -0.47
C LEU A 126 2.68 -17.70 -0.65
N PHE A 127 3.65 -18.34 0.01
CA PHE A 127 3.96 -19.77 -0.17
C PHE A 127 3.41 -20.72 0.91
N ASN A 128 2.47 -20.28 1.75
CA ASN A 128 1.65 -21.19 2.56
C ASN A 128 0.19 -21.16 2.11
N VAL A 129 -0.05 -21.45 0.83
CA VAL A 129 -1.35 -21.89 0.30
C VAL A 129 -1.15 -23.26 -0.34
#